data_AF-A0A431K6V8-F1
#
_entry.id   AF-A0A431K6V8-F1
#
_cell.length_a   1.000
_cell.length_b   1.000
_cell.length_c   1.000
_cell.angle_alpha   90.00
_cell.angle_beta   90.00
_cell.angle_gamma   90.00
#
_symmetry.space_group_name_H-M   'P 1'
#
loop_
_entity.id
_entity.type
_entity.pdbx_description
1 polymer ?
#
loop_
_entity_poly.entity_id
_entity_poly.type
_entity_poly.pdbx_seq_one_letter_code
_entity_poly.pdbx_strand_id
1 'polypeptide(L)'
;MSAHFAAQPVMKGAVPSTNVLGRSLFEQGDGARGIPACSACHGADGKGRVAGGLAYPAIGGQHRFYLRGQLQDWRSDTRHNSPDGVMNHIARSLGDKDIEALADYLSGL
;
A
#
# COMPACT_ATOMS: atom_id res chain seq x y z
N MET A 1 1.58 2.21 24.11
CA MET A 1 0.89 3.03 23.07
C MET A 1 0.47 2.20 21.86
N SER A 2 1.31 1.32 21.30
CA SER A 2 0.95 0.51 20.12
C SER A 2 -0.26 -0.43 20.30
N ALA A 3 -0.43 -1.02 21.49
CA ALA A 3 -1.58 -1.89 21.77
C ALA A 3 -2.93 -1.15 21.78
N HIS A 4 -2.94 0.15 22.10
CA HIS A 4 -4.18 0.93 22.17
C HIS A 4 -4.75 1.23 20.78
N PHE A 5 -3.91 1.62 19.82
CA PHE A 5 -4.35 1.91 18.45
C PHE A 5 -4.67 0.64 17.65
N ALA A 6 -3.97 -0.47 17.91
CA ALA A 6 -4.28 -1.75 17.27
C ALA A 6 -5.66 -2.31 17.69
N ALA A 7 -6.16 -1.95 18.88
CA ALA A 7 -7.46 -2.35 19.37
C ALA A 7 -8.61 -1.44 18.88
N GLN A 8 -8.31 -0.32 18.20
CA GLN A 8 -9.33 0.55 17.64
C GLN A 8 -9.97 -0.08 16.39
N PRO A 9 -11.22 0.30 16.05
CA PRO A 9 -11.84 -0.12 14.82
C PRO A 9 -10.96 0.20 13.61
N VAL A 10 -10.84 -0.76 12.69
CA VAL A 10 -10.12 -0.54 11.43
C VAL A 10 -10.70 0.66 10.69
N MET A 11 -9.80 1.45 10.11
CA MET A 11 -10.16 2.55 9.23
C MET A 11 -11.07 2.06 8.12
N LYS A 12 -12.25 2.68 7.99
CA LYS A 12 -13.21 2.38 6.92
C LYS A 12 -12.95 3.39 5.82
N GLY A 13 -12.61 2.90 4.62
CA GLY A 13 -12.41 3.75 3.47
C GLY A 13 -13.59 4.69 3.21
N ALA A 14 -13.32 5.92 2.80
CA ALA A 14 -14.33 6.98 2.76
C ALA A 14 -15.46 6.71 1.74
N VAL A 15 -15.18 5.93 0.68
CA VAL A 15 -16.12 5.44 -0.34
C VAL A 15 -15.44 4.26 -1.05
N PRO A 16 -16.12 3.16 -1.44
CA PRO A 16 -15.54 2.14 -2.30
C PRO A 16 -15.01 2.75 -3.60
N SER A 17 -13.69 2.65 -3.85
CA SER A 17 -13.08 3.22 -5.05
C SER A 17 -13.31 2.31 -6.27
N THR A 18 -13.68 2.92 -7.40
CA THR A 18 -13.85 2.26 -8.70
C THR A 18 -12.61 2.36 -9.59
N ASN A 19 -11.46 2.77 -9.03
CA ASN A 19 -10.24 2.97 -9.80
C ASN A 19 -9.68 1.63 -10.33
N VAL A 20 -9.91 1.36 -11.61
CA VAL A 20 -9.52 0.11 -12.27
C VAL A 20 -8.00 -0.10 -12.29
N LEU A 21 -7.22 0.96 -12.49
CA LEU A 21 -5.76 0.88 -12.48
C LEU A 21 -5.23 0.54 -11.08
N GLY A 22 -5.72 1.26 -10.06
CA GLY A 22 -5.35 1.02 -8.66
C GLY A 22 -5.69 -0.40 -8.22
N ARG A 23 -6.88 -0.88 -8.60
CA ARG A 23 -7.31 -2.26 -8.38
C ARG A 23 -6.39 -3.27 -9.06
N SER A 24 -6.10 -3.07 -10.34
CA SER A 24 -5.24 -3.97 -11.12
C SER A 24 -3.83 -4.08 -10.52
N LEU A 25 -3.21 -2.95 -10.17
CA LEU A 25 -1.89 -2.94 -9.52
C LEU A 25 -1.92 -3.61 -8.14
N PHE A 26 -2.98 -3.41 -7.36
CA PHE A 26 -3.12 -4.03 -6.05
C PHE A 26 -3.32 -5.55 -6.11
N GLU A 27 -4.22 -6.02 -6.98
CA GLU A 27 -4.61 -7.43 -7.09
C GLU A 27 -3.61 -8.24 -7.93
N GLN A 28 -3.03 -7.65 -8.97
CA GLN A 28 -2.27 -8.38 -10.00
C GLN A 28 -0.83 -7.86 -10.14
N GLY A 29 -0.60 -6.59 -9.83
CA GLY A 29 0.68 -5.92 -10.10
C GLY A 29 0.87 -5.68 -11.60
N ASP A 30 2.13 -5.49 -12.00
CA ASP A 30 2.57 -5.34 -13.38
C ASP A 30 3.95 -6.02 -13.53
N GLY A 31 3.92 -7.28 -13.96
CA GLY A 31 5.13 -8.08 -14.11
C GLY A 31 6.11 -7.53 -15.17
N ALA A 32 5.61 -6.81 -16.18
CA ALA A 32 6.47 -6.21 -17.20
C ALA A 32 7.30 -5.05 -16.63
N ARG A 33 6.78 -4.35 -15.61
CA ARG A 33 7.48 -3.30 -14.86
C ARG A 33 8.12 -3.77 -13.56
N GLY A 34 8.06 -5.07 -13.27
CA GLY A 34 8.56 -5.64 -12.02
C GLY A 34 7.79 -5.20 -10.77
N ILE A 35 6.52 -4.81 -10.91
CA ILE A 35 5.65 -4.43 -9.80
C ILE A 35 4.89 -5.68 -9.35
N PRO A 36 5.18 -6.27 -8.17
CA PRO A 36 4.37 -7.36 -7.65
C PRO A 36 2.98 -6.87 -7.22
N ALA A 37 2.00 -7.77 -7.18
CA ALA A 37 0.70 -7.47 -6.59
C ALA A 37 0.86 -7.01 -5.13
N CYS A 38 0.34 -5.82 -4.79
CA CYS A 38 0.45 -5.28 -3.44
C CYS A 38 -0.19 -6.23 -2.40
N SER A 39 -1.29 -6.87 -2.79
CA SER A 39 -2.03 -7.85 -1.99
C SER A 39 -1.20 -9.08 -1.59
N ALA A 40 -0.18 -9.43 -2.37
CA ALA A 40 0.70 -10.57 -2.06
C ALA A 40 1.46 -10.37 -0.74
N CYS A 41 1.78 -9.11 -0.40
CA CYS A 41 2.44 -8.76 0.85
C CYS A 41 1.45 -8.22 1.88
N HIS A 42 0.59 -7.28 1.49
CA HIS A 42 -0.30 -6.54 2.39
C HIS A 42 -1.65 -7.22 2.66
N GLY A 43 -1.86 -8.44 2.17
CA GLY A 43 -3.09 -9.20 2.33
C GLY A 43 -4.12 -8.90 1.24
N ALA A 44 -5.02 -9.87 1.00
CA ALA A 44 -6.00 -9.81 -0.10
C ALA A 44 -6.95 -8.60 -0.01
N ASP A 45 -7.20 -8.09 1.19
CA ASP A 45 -8.05 -6.93 1.49
C ASP A 45 -7.24 -5.76 2.07
N GLY A 46 -5.91 -5.81 1.97
CA GLY A 46 -5.04 -4.73 2.43
C GLY A 46 -5.00 -4.57 3.96
N LYS A 47 -5.51 -5.54 4.74
CA LYS A 47 -5.50 -5.48 6.22
C LYS A 47 -4.15 -5.80 6.86
N GLY A 48 -3.12 -6.05 6.06
CA GLY A 48 -1.81 -6.43 6.55
C GLY A 48 -1.76 -7.87 7.03
N ARG A 49 -0.55 -8.36 7.31
CA ARG A 49 -0.31 -9.70 7.84
C ARG A 49 1.07 -9.80 8.46
N VAL A 50 1.30 -10.84 9.26
CA VAL A 50 2.65 -11.23 9.68
C VAL A 50 3.02 -12.51 8.94
N ALA A 51 4.19 -12.52 8.29
CA ALA A 51 4.70 -13.71 7.61
C ALA A 51 6.23 -13.75 7.69
N GLY A 52 6.78 -14.92 8.02
CA GLY A 52 8.23 -15.11 8.15
C GLY A 52 8.88 -14.22 9.20
N GLY A 53 8.15 -13.82 10.25
CA GLY A 53 8.64 -12.88 11.26
C GLY A 53 8.61 -11.40 10.85
N LEU A 54 8.17 -11.08 9.64
CA LEU A 54 8.01 -9.71 9.15
C LEU A 54 6.55 -9.26 9.21
N ALA A 55 6.33 -8.02 9.65
CA ALA A 55 5.02 -7.38 9.66
C ALA A 55 4.82 -6.57 8.38
N TYR A 56 3.78 -6.92 7.63
CA TYR A 56 3.28 -6.18 6.48
C TYR A 56 2.10 -5.33 6.96
N PRO A 57 2.22 -4.00 6.96
CA PRO A 57 1.22 -3.14 7.58
C PRO A 57 -0.10 -3.15 6.80
N ALA A 58 -1.19 -2.87 7.50
CA ALA A 58 -2.46 -2.56 6.89
C ALA A 58 -2.35 -1.28 6.06
N ILE A 59 -2.87 -1.31 4.83
CA ILE A 59 -2.90 -0.20 3.88
C ILE A 59 -4.31 0.10 3.35
N GLY A 60 -5.25 -0.86 3.47
CA GLY A 60 -6.66 -0.65 3.15
C GLY A 60 -7.33 0.30 4.14
N GLY A 61 -8.25 1.13 3.64
CA GLY A 61 -9.00 2.13 4.41
C GLY A 61 -8.18 3.32 4.90
N GLN A 62 -6.88 3.37 4.59
CA GLN A 62 -6.01 4.45 5.02
C GLN A 62 -6.27 5.74 4.23
N HIS A 63 -5.96 6.89 4.82
CA HIS A 63 -6.20 8.17 4.20
C HIS A 63 -5.46 8.32 2.86
N ARG A 64 -6.19 8.67 1.79
CA ARG A 64 -5.68 8.80 0.42
C ARG A 64 -4.39 9.62 0.34
N PHE A 65 -4.36 10.79 0.98
CA PHE A 65 -3.17 11.66 0.96
C PHE A 65 -1.98 11.07 1.72
N TYR A 66 -2.22 10.32 2.78
CA TYR A 66 -1.17 9.62 3.50
C TYR A 66 -0.57 8.53 2.61
N LEU A 67 -1.41 7.68 2.01
CA LEU A 67 -0.97 6.62 1.09
C LEU A 67 -0.12 7.18 -0.06
N ARG A 68 -0.61 8.23 -0.71
CA ARG A 68 0.14 8.93 -1.77
C ARG A 68 1.50 9.42 -1.27
N GLY A 69 1.52 10.15 -0.15
CA GLY A 69 2.75 10.73 0.40
C GLY A 69 3.76 9.64 0.74
N GLN A 70 3.31 8.54 1.37
CA GLN A 70 4.20 7.44 1.68
C GLN A 70 4.80 6.82 0.41
N LEU A 71 4.00 6.49 -0.59
CA LEU A 71 4.50 5.94 -1.86
C LEU A 71 5.50 6.88 -2.55
N GLN A 72 5.27 8.19 -2.50
CA GLN A 72 6.21 9.20 -2.98
C GLN A 72 7.52 9.20 -2.18
N ASP A 73 7.44 9.16 -0.85
CA ASP A 73 8.60 9.14 0.04
C ASP A 73 9.46 7.87 -0.16
N TRP A 74 8.83 6.72 -0.39
CA TRP A 74 9.55 5.48 -0.74
C TRP A 74 10.24 5.61 -2.10
N ARG A 75 9.54 6.16 -3.09
CA ARG A 75 10.08 6.32 -4.45
C ARG A 75 11.28 7.27 -4.48
N SER A 76 11.21 8.37 -3.72
CA SER A 76 12.27 9.38 -3.62
C SER A 76 13.36 9.06 -2.61
N ASP A 77 13.28 7.91 -1.93
CA ASP A 77 14.20 7.49 -0.87
C ASP A 77 14.15 8.36 0.41
N THR A 78 13.17 9.25 0.55
CA THR A 78 12.94 10.05 1.77
C THR A 78 12.55 9.16 2.95
N ARG A 79 11.79 8.08 2.68
CA ARG A 79 11.44 7.04 3.66
C ARG A 79 12.21 5.75 3.35
N HIS A 80 12.92 5.21 4.34
CA HIS A 80 13.88 4.11 4.16
C HIS A 80 13.81 3.06 5.28
N ASN A 81 12.63 2.90 5.90
CA ASN A 81 12.44 2.00 7.06
C ASN A 81 11.77 0.67 6.73
N SER A 82 11.78 0.22 5.46
CA SER A 82 11.31 -1.14 5.13
C SER A 82 12.47 -2.10 5.32
N PRO A 83 12.20 -3.30 5.84
CA PRO A 83 13.13 -4.42 5.73
C PRO A 83 13.67 -4.50 4.30
N ASP A 84 15.01 -4.51 4.17
CA ASP A 84 15.76 -4.63 2.92
C ASP A 84 15.39 -3.63 1.80
N GLY A 85 14.78 -2.49 2.14
CA GLY A 85 14.39 -1.48 1.13
C GLY A 85 13.32 -1.95 0.15
N VAL A 86 12.56 -3.02 0.47
CA VAL A 86 11.57 -3.62 -0.44
C VAL A 86 10.58 -2.61 -0.99
N MET A 87 10.02 -1.74 -0.14
CA MET A 87 9.05 -0.74 -0.60
C MET A 87 9.69 0.38 -1.41
N ASN A 88 10.96 0.74 -1.15
CA ASN A 88 11.69 1.67 -2.01
C ASN A 88 11.86 1.09 -3.42
N HIS A 89 12.25 -0.20 -3.51
CA HIS A 89 12.42 -0.89 -4.78
C HIS A 89 11.12 -0.92 -5.60
N ILE A 90 10.01 -1.31 -4.97
CA ILE A 90 8.69 -1.34 -5.63
C ILE A 90 8.26 0.07 -6.06
N ALA A 91 8.39 1.06 -5.16
CA ALA A 91 7.92 2.43 -5.42
C ALA A 91 8.70 3.13 -6.55
N ARG A 92 9.96 2.76 -6.80
CA ARG A 92 10.76 3.25 -7.93
C ARG A 92 10.15 2.89 -9.30
N SER A 93 9.41 1.79 -9.39
CA SER A 93 8.72 1.38 -10.64
C SER A 93 7.35 2.06 -10.82
N LEU A 94 6.86 2.82 -9.82
CA LEU A 94 5.56 3.49 -9.87
C LEU A 94 5.67 4.90 -10.47
N GLY A 95 4.92 5.13 -11.54
CA GLY A 95 4.68 6.47 -12.06
C GLY A 95 3.66 7.25 -11.21
N ASP A 96 3.54 8.56 -11.44
CA ASP A 96 2.62 9.41 -10.67
C ASP A 96 1.17 8.96 -10.78
N LYS A 97 0.76 8.50 -11.96
CA LYS A 97 -0.58 7.96 -12.20
C LYS A 97 -0.83 6.67 -11.41
N ASP A 98 0.18 5.80 -11.28
CA ASP A 98 0.06 4.57 -10.50
C ASP A 98 -0.10 4.91 -9.01
N ILE A 99 0.70 5.85 -8.49
CA ILE A 99 0.64 6.28 -7.09
C ILE A 99 -0.72 6.89 -6.76
N GLU A 100 -1.23 7.80 -7.59
CA GLU A 100 -2.55 8.40 -7.38
C GLU A 100 -3.68 7.36 -7.48
N ALA A 101 -3.57 6.40 -8.40
CA ALA A 101 -4.55 5.33 -8.58
C ALA A 101 -4.55 4.34 -7.40
N LEU A 102 -3.37 3.92 -6.94
CA LEU A 102 -3.22 3.06 -5.76
C LEU A 102 -3.72 3.76 -4.50
N ALA A 103 -3.35 5.03 -4.28
CA ALA A 103 -3.79 5.80 -3.12
C ALA A 103 -5.31 5.95 -3.09
N ASP A 104 -5.94 6.18 -4.25
CA ASP A 104 -7.39 6.24 -4.38
C ASP A 104 -8.05 4.89 -4.06
N TYR A 105 -7.58 3.82 -4.71
CA TYR A 105 -8.12 2.48 -4.53
C TYR A 105 -8.00 1.97 -3.09
N LEU A 106 -6.80 2.04 -2.52
CA LEU A 106 -6.50 1.59 -1.16
C LEU A 106 -7.27 2.37 -0.09
N SER A 107 -7.54 3.66 -0.34
CA SER A 107 -8.33 4.46 0.59
C SER A 107 -9.82 4.11 0.62
N GLY A 108 -10.29 3.33 -0.35
CA GLY A 108 -11.68 2.85 -0.44
C GLY A 108 -11.87 1.37 -0.13
N LEU A 109 -10.78 0.62 0.09
CA LEU A 109 -10.78 -0.75 0.61
C LEU A 109 -11.25 -0.80 2.08
#